data_AF-Q04RC7-F1
#
_entry.id   AF-Q04RC7-F1
#
_cell.length_a   1.000
_cell.length_b   1.000
_cell.length_c   1.000
_cell.angle_alpha   90.00
_cell.angle_beta   90.00
_cell.angle_gamma   90.00
#
_symmetry.space_group_name_H-M   'P 1'
#
loop_
_entity.id
_entity.type
_entity.pdbx_description
1 polymer ?
#
loop_
_entity_poly.entity_id
_entity_poly.type
_entity_poly.pdbx_seq_one_letter_code
_entity_poly.pdbx_strand_id
1 'polypeptide(L)'
;MSRLTKLLRSIVSMKQESMKNSFFNNSNTSLGSARYPRGYWIKAGVESVTLCRNLKVLGGLAAGTTGFTGSIFLNVKDRIASYDSIIFDYSTGTWINYLDTDDGYASDPRGTIHHELTHAVDHHVPGFITFFDPEWGKLNYPGFQYGNSYDPKNPPVEIVHNMNPVPGFVSYYATERHIEDRAEIGRAIMARRSTYNRLVRICQTDPIVAAKVRKTVSEWNQFWPFPGAENTEWKTRMIQAEQDCR
;
A
#
# COMPACT_ATOMS: atom_id res chain seq x y z
N MET A 1 31.47 -10.48 5.18
CA MET A 1 30.20 -9.75 5.29
C MET A 1 30.19 -8.62 4.27
N SER A 2 29.28 -8.70 3.29
CA SER A 2 29.25 -7.86 2.09
C SER A 2 28.90 -6.39 2.39
N ARG A 3 29.50 -5.45 1.64
CA ARG A 3 29.19 -4.00 1.68
C ARG A 3 27.69 -3.69 1.52
N LEU A 4 26.92 -4.60 0.92
CA LEU A 4 25.47 -4.50 0.76
C LEU A 4 24.70 -4.51 2.11
N THR A 5 25.16 -5.30 3.08
CA THR A 5 24.52 -5.44 4.40
C THR A 5 24.73 -4.20 5.29
N LYS A 6 25.81 -3.44 5.06
CA LYS A 6 26.05 -2.14 5.73
C LYS A 6 25.24 -1.00 5.10
N LEU A 7 25.03 -1.04 3.78
CA LEU A 7 24.22 -0.03 3.07
C LEU A 7 22.75 -0.11 3.51
N LEU A 8 22.20 -1.32 3.63
CA LEU A 8 20.80 -1.57 4.03
C LEU A 8 20.48 -1.12 5.48
N ARG A 9 21.47 -1.12 6.39
CA ARG A 9 21.29 -0.62 7.77
C ARG A 9 21.35 0.91 7.88
N SER A 10 21.75 1.62 6.82
CA SER A 10 21.91 3.09 6.83
C SER A 10 20.69 3.87 6.31
N ILE A 11 19.66 3.18 5.83
CA ILE A 11 18.57 3.81 5.06
C ILE A 11 17.54 4.54 5.95
N VAL A 12 17.50 4.24 7.25
CA VAL A 12 16.49 4.81 8.17
C VAL A 12 17.18 5.45 9.39
N SER A 13 17.03 6.76 9.55
CA SER A 13 17.43 7.49 10.77
C SER A 13 16.24 7.56 11.71
N MET A 14 16.21 6.72 12.75
CA MET A 14 15.11 6.68 13.73
C MET A 14 15.43 7.49 15.00
N LYS A 15 14.56 8.44 15.38
CA LYS A 15 14.42 8.83 16.79
C LYS A 15 13.41 7.87 17.42
N GLN A 16 13.90 6.98 18.25
CA GLN A 16 13.15 5.84 18.77
C GLN A 16 12.44 6.22 20.07
N GLU A 17 11.11 6.30 20.05
CA GLU A 17 10.29 6.03 21.24
C GLU A 17 9.59 4.70 21.00
N SER A 18 10.09 3.66 21.66
CA SER A 18 9.66 2.27 21.45
C SER A 18 8.32 2.04 22.14
N MET A 19 7.22 2.04 21.39
CA MET A 19 6.02 1.28 21.77
C MET A 19 6.16 -0.15 21.23
N LYS A 20 6.87 -1.00 21.96
CA LYS A 20 6.84 -2.45 21.74
C LYS A 20 5.54 -2.99 22.34
N ASN A 21 4.64 -3.46 21.47
CA ASN A 21 3.52 -4.39 21.69
C ASN A 21 2.20 -3.85 21.12
N SER A 22 1.61 -4.59 20.17
CA SER A 22 0.17 -4.97 20.18
C SER A 22 -0.42 -5.42 18.84
N PHE A 23 0.32 -5.47 17.73
CA PHE A 23 -0.31 -5.76 16.43
C PHE A 23 -0.82 -7.21 16.24
N PHE A 24 -0.21 -8.20 16.88
CA PHE A 24 -0.54 -9.63 16.66
C PHE A 24 -1.44 -10.28 17.72
N ASN A 25 -1.67 -9.64 18.87
CA ASN A 25 -2.30 -10.29 20.04
C ASN A 25 -3.70 -9.78 20.41
N ASN A 26 -4.25 -8.77 19.73
CA ASN A 26 -5.60 -8.30 20.01
C ASN A 26 -6.55 -8.57 18.84
N SER A 27 -7.55 -9.41 19.09
CA SER A 27 -8.69 -9.71 18.22
C SER A 27 -9.64 -8.52 18.01
N ASN A 28 -9.33 -7.33 18.54
CA ASN A 28 -10.20 -6.15 18.50
C ASN A 28 -9.54 -4.85 17.97
N THR A 29 -8.34 -4.91 17.38
CA THR A 29 -7.78 -3.73 16.68
C THR A 29 -8.13 -3.78 15.19
N SER A 30 -8.82 -2.76 14.68
CA SER A 30 -9.37 -2.64 13.32
C SER A 30 -8.36 -2.69 12.15
N LEU A 31 -7.05 -2.80 12.45
CA LEU A 31 -5.96 -2.54 11.52
C LEU A 31 -5.29 -3.76 10.86
N GLY A 32 -5.44 -5.00 11.35
CA GLY A 32 -4.58 -6.09 10.83
C GLY A 32 -5.08 -7.52 10.90
N SER A 33 -5.69 -7.97 12.00
CA SER A 33 -5.86 -9.41 12.25
C SER A 33 -7.08 -10.06 11.57
N ALA A 34 -8.08 -9.29 11.15
CA ALA A 34 -9.25 -9.80 10.42
C ALA A 34 -9.18 -9.63 8.89
N ARG A 35 -8.21 -8.84 8.39
CA ARG A 35 -8.21 -8.40 6.98
C ARG A 35 -7.37 -9.28 6.09
N TYR A 36 -6.12 -9.52 6.48
CA TYR A 36 -5.25 -10.47 5.80
C TYR A 36 -5.06 -11.70 6.68
N PRO A 37 -4.99 -12.91 6.10
CA PRO A 37 -4.60 -14.10 6.84
C PRO A 37 -3.24 -13.88 7.53
N ARG A 38 -3.07 -14.30 8.79
CA ARG A 38 -1.77 -14.18 9.48
C ARG A 38 -0.61 -14.78 8.68
N GLY A 39 -0.86 -15.92 8.02
CA GLY A 39 0.14 -16.56 7.18
C GLY A 39 0.56 -15.73 5.95
N TYR A 40 -0.33 -14.87 5.44
CA TYR A 40 -0.02 -13.94 4.34
C TYR A 40 1.09 -12.98 4.74
N TRP A 41 0.97 -12.35 5.91
CA TRP A 41 2.00 -11.47 6.48
C TRP A 41 3.34 -12.18 6.66
N ILE A 42 3.30 -13.40 7.21
CA ILE A 42 4.51 -14.21 7.43
C ILE A 42 5.18 -14.55 6.10
N LYS A 43 4.40 -14.93 5.08
CA LYS A 43 4.94 -15.25 3.76
C LYS A 43 5.53 -14.01 3.06
N ALA A 44 4.93 -12.83 3.28
CA ALA A 44 5.47 -11.55 2.83
C ALA A 44 6.69 -11.09 3.64
N GLY A 45 7.17 -11.91 4.59
CA GLY A 45 8.31 -11.63 5.43
C GLY A 45 8.06 -10.51 6.45
N VAL A 46 6.81 -10.08 6.68
CA VAL A 46 6.51 -9.00 7.62
C VAL A 46 6.49 -9.54 9.05
N GLU A 47 7.54 -9.24 9.79
CA GLU A 47 7.73 -9.61 11.18
C GLU A 47 7.14 -8.58 12.15
N SER A 48 7.13 -7.30 11.77
CA SER A 48 6.62 -6.23 12.62
C SER A 48 6.10 -5.01 11.85
N VAL A 49 5.18 -4.30 12.50
CA VAL A 49 4.74 -2.95 12.11
C VAL A 49 5.16 -2.00 13.23
N THR A 50 6.06 -1.06 12.93
CA THR A 50 6.61 -0.10 13.88
C THR A 50 6.03 1.29 13.62
N LEU A 51 5.33 1.84 14.61
CA LEU A 51 4.82 3.21 14.55
C LEU A 51 5.96 4.19 14.86
N CYS A 52 6.08 5.22 14.03
CA CYS A 52 7.16 6.20 14.04
C CYS A 52 6.59 7.61 14.04
N ARG A 53 7.30 8.54 14.67
CA ARG A 53 7.03 9.98 14.57
C ARG A 53 8.07 10.63 13.66
N ASN A 54 7.63 11.44 12.71
CA ASN A 54 8.49 12.13 11.74
C ASN A 54 9.45 11.18 11.00
N LEU A 55 8.91 10.06 10.51
CA LEU A 55 9.68 9.08 9.75
C LEU A 55 10.38 9.75 8.56
N LYS A 56 11.68 9.50 8.45
CA LYS A 56 12.48 9.95 7.31
C LYS A 56 13.17 8.77 6.62
N VAL A 57 13.02 8.72 5.30
CA VAL A 57 13.65 7.73 4.43
C VAL A 57 14.55 8.48 3.46
N LEU A 58 15.84 8.15 3.43
CA LEU A 58 16.85 8.86 2.60
C LEU A 58 16.85 10.40 2.79
N GLY A 59 16.48 10.86 3.99
CA GLY A 59 16.42 12.29 4.34
C GLY A 59 15.09 13.00 4.06
N GLY A 60 14.22 12.41 3.25
CA GLY A 60 12.85 12.90 2.98
C GLY A 60 11.85 12.39 4.01
N LEU A 61 10.77 13.14 4.25
CA LEU A 61 9.64 12.65 5.05
C LEU A 61 8.93 11.52 4.30
N ALA A 62 8.53 10.47 5.02
CA ALA A 62 7.82 9.33 4.44
C ALA A 62 6.57 8.99 5.26
N ALA A 63 5.49 8.58 4.60
CA ALA A 63 4.29 8.06 5.26
C ALA A 63 4.51 6.65 5.79
N GLY A 64 5.27 5.83 5.07
CA GLY A 64 5.74 4.53 5.51
C GLY A 64 6.96 4.08 4.74
N THR A 65 7.49 2.92 5.12
CA THR A 65 8.43 2.16 4.29
C THR A 65 8.49 0.71 4.75
N THR A 66 8.56 -0.22 3.81
CA THR A 66 8.95 -1.61 4.08
C THR A 66 10.42 -1.82 3.72
N GLY A 67 11.20 -2.25 4.71
CA GLY A 67 12.55 -2.75 4.46
C GLY A 67 12.53 -4.18 3.92
N PHE A 68 13.59 -4.56 3.20
CA PHE A 68 13.87 -5.97 2.82
C PHE A 68 14.03 -6.92 4.03
N THR A 69 14.17 -6.37 5.23
CA THR A 69 14.38 -7.12 6.48
C THR A 69 13.08 -7.38 7.25
N GLY A 70 11.92 -7.28 6.60
CA GLY A 70 10.66 -7.73 7.20
C GLY A 70 10.03 -6.79 8.22
N SER A 71 10.31 -5.49 8.14
CA SER A 71 9.68 -4.48 9.02
C SER A 71 8.99 -3.42 8.19
N ILE A 72 7.73 -3.15 8.52
CA ILE A 72 6.97 -2.00 8.03
C ILE A 72 7.11 -0.88 9.06
N PHE A 73 7.58 0.28 8.63
CA PHE A 73 7.60 1.50 9.43
C PHE A 73 6.47 2.39 8.98
N LEU A 74 5.66 2.88 9.93
CA LEU A 74 4.53 3.76 9.64
C LEU A 74 4.69 5.08 10.37
N ASN A 75 4.68 6.18 9.63
CA ASN A 75 4.61 7.49 10.23
C ASN A 75 3.21 7.74 10.75
N VAL A 76 3.11 8.10 12.02
CA VAL A 76 1.84 8.36 12.70
C VAL A 76 1.81 9.77 13.27
N LYS A 77 0.62 10.38 13.27
CA LYS A 77 0.40 11.65 13.96
C LYS A 77 0.54 11.47 15.48
N ASP A 78 0.91 12.55 16.14
CA ASP A 78 0.91 12.60 17.60
C ASP A 78 -0.48 12.27 18.14
N ARG A 79 -0.51 11.64 19.32
CA ARG A 79 -1.76 11.24 20.00
C ARG A 79 -2.64 10.27 19.19
N ILE A 80 -2.06 9.43 18.32
CA ILE A 80 -2.81 8.40 17.58
C ILE A 80 -3.56 7.42 18.49
N ALA A 81 -3.09 7.20 19.72
CA ALA A 81 -3.76 6.38 20.73
C ALA A 81 -4.81 7.15 21.55
N SER A 82 -4.99 8.46 21.29
CA SER A 82 -6.03 9.25 21.97
C SER A 82 -7.40 9.04 21.30
N TYR A 83 -8.44 9.00 22.13
CA TYR A 83 -9.83 8.73 21.75
C TYR A 83 -10.40 9.75 20.75
N ASP A 84 -9.80 10.93 20.62
CA ASP A 84 -10.28 12.06 19.81
C ASP A 84 -9.77 12.04 18.36
N SER A 85 -9.10 10.97 17.95
CA SER A 85 -8.58 10.83 16.59
C SER A 85 -9.67 10.43 15.59
N ILE A 86 -10.77 11.19 15.53
CA ILE A 86 -11.81 11.06 14.51
C ILE A 86 -11.58 12.09 13.39
N ILE A 87 -11.81 11.68 12.15
CA ILE A 87 -11.73 12.56 10.98
C ILE A 87 -13.01 12.43 10.16
N PHE A 88 -13.34 13.47 9.40
CA PHE A 88 -14.48 13.45 8.49
C PHE A 88 -14.08 12.87 7.14
N ASP A 89 -14.70 11.75 6.77
CA ASP A 89 -14.57 11.15 5.45
C ASP A 89 -15.54 11.83 4.49
N TYR A 90 -15.01 12.69 3.62
CA TYR A 90 -15.80 13.42 2.62
C TYR A 90 -16.42 12.51 1.56
N SER A 91 -15.88 11.31 1.35
CA SER A 91 -16.38 10.37 0.36
C SER A 91 -17.65 9.64 0.82
N THR A 92 -17.80 9.43 2.13
CA THR A 92 -18.98 8.79 2.73
C THR A 92 -19.87 9.75 3.51
N GLY A 93 -19.37 10.94 3.84
CA GLY A 93 -20.06 11.92 4.69
C GLY A 93 -20.13 11.49 6.16
N THR A 94 -19.18 10.66 6.62
CA THR A 94 -19.21 10.07 7.98
C THR A 94 -17.94 10.39 8.77
N TRP A 95 -18.04 10.33 10.10
CA TRP A 95 -16.87 10.44 10.99
C TRP A 95 -16.26 9.06 11.21
N ILE A 96 -14.97 8.93 10.94
CA ILE A 96 -14.22 7.67 11.02
C ILE A 96 -13.03 7.83 11.96
N ASN A 97 -12.53 6.71 12.51
CA ASN A 97 -11.28 6.74 13.23
C ASN A 97 -10.11 7.03 12.26
N TYR A 98 -9.15 7.81 12.71
CA TYR A 98 -7.93 8.19 11.99
C TYR A 98 -7.12 6.99 11.51
N LEU A 99 -7.01 5.95 12.34
CA LEU A 99 -6.33 4.70 11.97
C LEU A 99 -6.99 4.01 10.77
N ASP A 100 -8.21 4.40 10.52
CA ASP A 100 -9.12 3.70 9.68
C ASP A 100 -9.27 4.41 8.32
N THR A 101 -8.78 5.65 8.16
CA THR A 101 -8.72 6.34 6.85
C THR A 101 -7.82 5.64 5.86
N ASP A 102 -8.19 5.73 4.58
CA ASP A 102 -7.50 5.18 3.40
C ASP A 102 -7.43 6.22 2.26
N ASP A 103 -7.63 7.50 2.58
CA ASP A 103 -7.78 8.59 1.61
C ASP A 103 -6.45 9.08 1.00
N GLY A 104 -5.33 8.41 1.30
CA GLY A 104 -4.02 8.74 0.72
C GLY A 104 -3.32 9.95 1.32
N TYR A 105 -3.68 10.39 2.52
CA TYR A 105 -3.00 11.49 3.20
C TYR A 105 -1.64 11.04 3.78
N ALA A 106 -0.76 11.98 4.18
CA ALA A 106 0.36 11.73 5.11
C ALA A 106 -0.08 11.20 6.50
N SER A 107 -1.35 10.85 6.60
CA SER A 107 -2.09 10.48 7.77
C SER A 107 -3.11 9.38 7.45
N ASP A 108 -2.75 8.55 6.48
CA ASP A 108 -3.44 7.35 6.02
C ASP A 108 -2.64 6.10 6.47
N PRO A 109 -2.70 5.73 7.76
CA PRO A 109 -1.94 4.59 8.26
C PRO A 109 -2.40 3.26 7.66
N ARG A 110 -3.69 3.10 7.34
CA ARG A 110 -4.24 1.86 6.77
C ARG A 110 -3.84 1.70 5.31
N GLY A 111 -4.06 2.71 4.47
CA GLY A 111 -3.63 2.73 3.08
C GLY A 111 -2.12 2.60 2.97
N THR A 112 -1.35 3.23 3.86
CA THR A 112 0.10 3.01 3.96
C THR A 112 0.40 1.54 4.26
N ILE A 113 -0.29 0.89 5.21
CA ILE A 113 -0.12 -0.54 5.45
C ILE A 113 -0.39 -1.38 4.20
N HIS A 114 -1.48 -1.12 3.48
CA HIS A 114 -1.82 -1.87 2.27
C HIS A 114 -0.75 -1.69 1.17
N HIS A 115 -0.30 -0.46 0.99
CA HIS A 115 0.78 -0.09 0.07
C HIS A 115 2.09 -0.82 0.45
N GLU A 116 2.52 -0.68 1.69
CA GLU A 116 3.77 -1.24 2.20
C GLU A 116 3.76 -2.77 2.27
N LEU A 117 2.62 -3.38 2.56
CA LEU A 117 2.45 -4.84 2.48
C LEU A 117 2.52 -5.33 1.03
N THR A 118 2.10 -4.53 0.06
CA THR A 118 2.25 -4.86 -1.36
C THR A 118 3.72 -4.91 -1.75
N HIS A 119 4.51 -3.90 -1.34
CA HIS A 119 5.97 -3.95 -1.48
C HIS A 119 6.58 -5.19 -0.82
N ALA A 120 6.12 -5.54 0.40
CA ALA A 120 6.59 -6.72 1.10
C ALA A 120 6.29 -8.03 0.33
N VAL A 121 5.11 -8.14 -0.28
CA VAL A 121 4.75 -9.26 -1.15
C VAL A 121 5.66 -9.27 -2.38
N ASP A 122 5.82 -8.14 -3.07
CA ASP A 122 6.65 -8.01 -4.26
C ASP A 122 8.13 -8.37 -4.00
N HIS A 123 8.64 -8.15 -2.77
CA HIS A 123 9.97 -8.60 -2.32
C HIS A 123 10.11 -10.13 -2.23
N HIS A 124 9.00 -10.85 -2.09
CA HIS A 124 8.97 -12.30 -1.81
C HIS A 124 8.29 -13.11 -2.91
N VAL A 125 7.77 -12.46 -3.96
CA VAL A 125 7.39 -13.15 -5.20
C VAL A 125 8.67 -13.49 -5.98
N PRO A 126 8.85 -14.74 -6.43
CA PRO A 126 9.99 -15.13 -7.25
C PRO A 126 10.05 -14.33 -8.56
N GLY A 127 11.27 -14.01 -8.99
CA GLY A 127 11.51 -13.15 -10.15
C GLY A 127 11.91 -11.75 -9.71
N PHE A 128 12.59 -11.01 -10.57
CA PHE A 128 13.08 -9.67 -10.23
C PHE A 128 11.95 -8.63 -10.11
N ILE A 129 10.69 -9.00 -9.82
CA ILE A 129 9.51 -8.13 -9.86
C ILE A 129 9.67 -6.87 -8.99
N THR A 130 10.32 -7.00 -7.82
CA THR A 130 10.70 -5.86 -6.98
C THR A 130 11.54 -4.80 -7.69
N PHE A 131 12.38 -5.22 -8.64
CA PHE A 131 13.38 -4.37 -9.29
C PHE A 131 13.06 -4.13 -10.76
N PHE A 132 12.33 -5.05 -11.39
CA PHE A 132 12.02 -5.11 -12.81
C PHE A 132 10.91 -6.14 -13.09
N ASP A 133 9.74 -5.63 -13.47
CA ASP A 133 8.62 -6.43 -14.00
C ASP A 133 8.28 -5.95 -15.43
N PRO A 134 8.87 -6.56 -16.48
CA PRO A 134 8.62 -6.14 -17.86
C PRO A 134 7.18 -6.40 -18.28
N GLU A 135 6.51 -7.42 -17.72
CA GLU A 135 5.11 -7.70 -18.02
C GLU A 135 4.19 -6.63 -17.42
N TRP A 136 4.54 -6.08 -16.25
CA TRP A 136 3.86 -4.91 -15.71
C TRP A 136 4.06 -3.68 -16.59
N GLY A 137 5.31 -3.42 -17.01
CA GLY A 137 5.64 -2.29 -17.88
C GLY A 137 4.86 -2.30 -19.19
N LYS A 138 4.62 -3.49 -19.77
CA LYS A 138 3.82 -3.68 -21.00
C LYS A 138 2.34 -3.32 -20.86
N LEU A 139 1.80 -3.24 -19.64
CA LEU A 139 0.42 -2.82 -19.42
C LEU A 139 0.23 -1.31 -19.64
N ASN A 140 1.30 -0.51 -19.47
CA ASN A 140 1.21 0.94 -19.65
C ASN A 140 0.92 1.31 -21.11
N TYR A 141 0.30 2.47 -21.32
CA TYR A 141 0.03 2.96 -22.67
C TYR A 141 1.35 3.23 -23.43
N PRO A 142 1.34 3.13 -24.78
CA PRO A 142 2.54 3.33 -25.58
C PRO A 142 3.23 4.68 -25.32
N GLY A 143 4.53 4.65 -25.11
CA GLY A 143 5.35 5.86 -24.88
C GLY A 143 5.35 6.38 -23.45
N PHE A 144 4.60 5.77 -22.52
CA PHE A 144 4.67 6.14 -21.10
C PHE A 144 6.08 5.93 -20.53
N GLN A 145 6.51 6.87 -19.69
CA GLN A 145 7.75 6.79 -18.91
C GLN A 145 7.49 7.20 -17.46
N TYR A 146 7.90 6.34 -16.53
CA TYR A 146 7.84 6.64 -15.09
C TYR A 146 8.70 7.87 -14.75
N GLY A 147 8.22 8.68 -13.81
CA GLY A 147 8.91 9.86 -13.29
C GLY A 147 8.71 11.16 -14.09
N ASN A 148 7.93 11.12 -15.18
CA ASN A 148 7.74 12.25 -16.10
C ASN A 148 6.32 12.85 -16.11
N SER A 149 5.42 12.38 -15.24
CA SER A 149 4.00 12.79 -15.29
C SER A 149 3.69 14.11 -14.58
N TYR A 150 4.63 14.65 -13.80
CA TYR A 150 4.50 15.96 -13.15
C TYR A 150 5.89 16.53 -12.80
N ASP A 151 5.99 17.83 -12.54
CA ASP A 151 7.24 18.48 -12.12
C ASP A 151 7.49 18.20 -10.62
N PRO A 152 8.58 17.49 -10.24
CA PRO A 152 8.88 17.22 -8.83
C PRO A 152 9.10 18.48 -7.99
N LYS A 153 9.44 19.62 -8.61
CA LYS A 153 9.61 20.91 -7.92
C LYS A 153 8.27 21.60 -7.67
N ASN A 154 7.25 21.28 -8.45
CA ASN A 154 5.91 21.84 -8.38
C ASN A 154 4.88 20.70 -8.45
N PRO A 155 4.87 19.80 -7.45
CA PRO A 155 3.99 18.65 -7.50
C PRO A 155 2.51 19.08 -7.45
N PRO A 156 1.60 18.31 -8.07
CA PRO A 156 0.18 18.50 -7.90
C PRO A 156 -0.19 18.49 -6.42
N VAL A 157 -1.18 19.31 -6.02
CA VAL A 157 -1.64 19.41 -4.63
C VAL A 157 -2.09 18.05 -4.07
N GLU A 158 -2.60 17.17 -4.94
CA GLU A 158 -3.12 15.86 -4.60
C GLU A 158 -2.41 14.73 -5.35
N ILE A 159 -1.18 14.41 -4.91
CA ILE A 159 -0.37 13.36 -5.54
C ILE A 159 -1.02 11.97 -5.40
N VAL A 160 -1.68 11.70 -4.27
CA VAL A 160 -2.22 10.37 -3.91
C VAL A 160 -3.76 10.31 -3.97
N HIS A 161 -4.44 11.45 -3.84
CA HIS A 161 -5.92 11.52 -3.73
C HIS A 161 -6.63 11.65 -5.09
N ASN A 162 -5.97 12.24 -6.08
CA ASN A 162 -6.51 12.34 -7.42
C ASN A 162 -6.44 10.95 -8.07
N MET A 163 -7.50 10.15 -7.90
CA MET A 163 -7.55 8.82 -8.48
C MET A 163 -7.75 8.89 -9.99
N ASN A 164 -6.90 8.19 -10.71
CA ASN A 164 -6.83 8.20 -12.18
C ASN A 164 -6.52 9.56 -12.83
N PRO A 165 -5.41 10.22 -12.41
CA PRO A 165 -5.02 11.52 -12.97
C PRO A 165 -4.31 11.39 -14.32
N VAL A 166 -3.76 10.19 -14.60
CA VAL A 166 -3.05 9.82 -15.82
C VAL A 166 -3.62 8.46 -16.24
N PRO A 167 -3.92 8.25 -17.54
CA PRO A 167 -4.42 6.96 -18.02
C PRO A 167 -3.53 5.80 -17.58
N GLY A 168 -4.12 4.76 -17.01
CA GLY A 168 -3.45 3.58 -16.51
C GLY A 168 -2.93 3.66 -15.07
N PHE A 169 -3.10 4.76 -14.36
CA PHE A 169 -2.56 4.94 -13.00
C PHE A 169 -3.66 5.30 -12.01
N VAL A 170 -3.55 4.89 -10.75
CA VAL A 170 -4.55 5.20 -9.71
C VAL A 170 -4.19 6.42 -8.86
N SER A 171 -3.01 7.00 -9.07
CA SER A 171 -2.56 8.25 -8.44
C SER A 171 -1.38 8.85 -9.24
N TYR A 172 -0.99 10.10 -8.97
CA TYR A 172 0.26 10.63 -9.52
C TYR A 172 1.47 9.93 -8.90
N TYR A 173 1.38 9.50 -7.64
CA TYR A 173 2.45 8.74 -6.99
C TYR A 173 2.76 7.43 -7.74
N ALA A 174 1.72 6.74 -8.19
CA ALA A 174 1.84 5.55 -9.04
C ALA A 174 2.62 5.79 -10.35
N THR A 175 2.75 7.05 -10.80
CA THR A 175 3.49 7.37 -12.02
C THR A 175 4.98 7.57 -11.80
N GLU A 176 5.46 7.59 -10.56
CA GLU A 176 6.88 7.85 -10.26
C GLU A 176 7.77 6.67 -10.58
N ARG A 177 7.34 5.45 -10.22
CA ARG A 177 8.11 4.22 -10.40
C ARG A 177 7.17 3.02 -10.52
N HIS A 178 7.62 1.99 -11.24
CA HIS A 178 6.86 0.74 -11.37
C HIS A 178 6.53 0.08 -10.03
N ILE A 179 7.42 0.17 -9.03
CA ILE A 179 7.15 -0.38 -7.70
C ILE A 179 6.00 0.37 -7.00
N GLU A 180 5.96 1.70 -7.12
CA GLU A 180 4.91 2.51 -6.49
C GLU A 180 3.58 2.32 -7.21
N ASP A 181 3.60 2.13 -8.53
CA ASP A 181 2.42 1.77 -9.32
C ASP A 181 1.75 0.48 -8.83
N ARG A 182 2.56 -0.57 -8.64
CA ARG A 182 2.10 -1.85 -8.11
C ARG A 182 1.54 -1.71 -6.69
N ALA A 183 2.27 -1.01 -5.82
CA ALA A 183 1.86 -0.80 -4.44
C ALA A 183 0.61 0.07 -4.31
N GLU A 184 0.42 1.06 -5.19
CA GLU A 184 -0.78 1.89 -5.23
C GLU A 184 -2.01 1.12 -5.74
N ILE A 185 -1.84 0.22 -6.72
CA ILE A 185 -2.90 -0.71 -7.12
C ILE A 185 -3.28 -1.62 -5.94
N GLY A 186 -2.29 -2.17 -5.24
CA GLY A 186 -2.51 -2.99 -4.04
C GLY A 186 -3.23 -2.24 -2.92
N ARG A 187 -2.83 -0.98 -2.68
CA ARG A 187 -3.52 -0.06 -1.76
C ARG A 187 -4.99 0.10 -2.15
N ALA A 188 -5.27 0.42 -3.40
CA ALA A 188 -6.63 0.67 -3.89
C ALA A 188 -7.54 -0.56 -3.82
N ILE A 189 -7.02 -1.77 -4.09
CA ILE A 189 -7.79 -3.02 -4.00
C ILE A 189 -8.23 -3.31 -2.55
N MET A 190 -7.35 -3.07 -1.59
CA MET A 190 -7.59 -3.37 -0.16
C MET A 190 -8.14 -2.18 0.62
N ALA A 191 -8.39 -1.07 -0.07
CA ALA A 191 -8.95 0.13 0.47
C ALA A 191 -10.37 -0.08 1.02
N ARG A 192 -10.87 0.90 1.76
CA ARG A 192 -12.25 0.94 2.23
C ARG A 192 -13.20 1.04 1.06
N ARG A 193 -14.47 0.81 1.37
CA ARG A 193 -15.53 0.72 0.36
C ARG A 193 -15.61 1.95 -0.54
N SER A 194 -15.40 3.16 -0.03
CA SER A 194 -15.44 4.39 -0.83
C SER A 194 -14.35 4.45 -1.89
N THR A 195 -13.09 4.30 -1.49
CA THR A 195 -11.91 4.25 -2.38
C THR A 195 -11.98 3.07 -3.33
N TYR A 196 -12.37 1.89 -2.83
CA TYR A 196 -12.59 0.72 -3.66
C TYR A 196 -13.67 0.95 -4.72
N ASN A 197 -14.81 1.55 -4.36
CA ASN A 197 -15.85 1.87 -5.33
C ASN A 197 -15.36 2.89 -6.38
N ARG A 198 -14.44 3.80 -6.03
CA ARG A 198 -13.78 4.68 -7.01
C ARG A 198 -12.90 3.86 -7.96
N LEU A 199 -12.09 2.92 -7.44
CA LEU A 199 -11.30 1.99 -8.25
C LEU A 199 -12.18 1.23 -9.25
N VAL A 200 -13.33 0.70 -8.83
CA VAL A 200 -14.26 -0.01 -9.71
C VAL A 200 -14.76 0.88 -10.85
N ARG A 201 -15.14 2.14 -10.57
CA ARG A 201 -15.54 3.09 -11.62
C ARG A 201 -14.40 3.42 -12.59
N ILE A 202 -13.18 3.48 -12.09
CA ILE A 202 -11.98 3.66 -12.92
C ILE A 202 -11.78 2.45 -13.81
N CYS A 203 -11.84 1.22 -13.29
CA CYS A 203 -11.72 0.01 -14.11
C CYS A 203 -12.73 -0.05 -15.27
N GLN A 204 -13.93 0.50 -15.10
CA GLN A 204 -14.95 0.57 -16.15
C GLN A 204 -14.62 1.54 -17.30
N THR A 205 -13.73 2.51 -17.06
CA THR A 205 -13.42 3.58 -18.01
C THR A 205 -11.95 3.59 -18.45
N ASP A 206 -11.08 2.93 -17.68
CA ASP A 206 -9.64 2.80 -17.92
C ASP A 206 -9.24 1.32 -17.94
N PRO A 207 -9.15 0.71 -19.14
CA PRO A 207 -8.84 -0.71 -19.27
C PRO A 207 -7.39 -1.06 -18.85
N ILE A 208 -6.48 -0.09 -18.79
CA ILE A 208 -5.11 -0.30 -18.32
C ILE A 208 -5.12 -0.51 -16.80
N VAL A 209 -5.86 0.34 -16.07
CA VAL A 209 -6.06 0.14 -14.62
C VAL A 209 -6.73 -1.20 -14.34
N ALA A 210 -7.77 -1.56 -15.11
CA ALA A 210 -8.42 -2.87 -14.97
C ALA A 210 -7.45 -4.03 -15.20
N ALA A 211 -6.58 -3.96 -16.22
CA ALA A 211 -5.56 -4.97 -16.48
C ALA A 211 -4.54 -5.10 -15.35
N LYS A 212 -4.10 -3.97 -14.77
CA LYS A 212 -3.20 -3.95 -13.61
C LYS A 212 -3.84 -4.59 -12.39
N VAL A 213 -5.10 -4.26 -12.08
CA VAL A 213 -5.86 -4.89 -10.99
C VAL A 213 -5.92 -6.40 -11.17
N ARG A 214 -6.27 -6.89 -12.36
CA ARG A 214 -6.32 -8.33 -12.64
C ARG A 214 -4.96 -9.01 -12.48
N LYS A 215 -3.87 -8.39 -12.95
CA LYS A 215 -2.51 -8.91 -12.77
C LYS A 215 -2.16 -9.01 -11.29
N THR A 216 -2.40 -7.95 -10.50
CA THR A 216 -2.17 -7.96 -9.05
C THR A 216 -2.97 -9.04 -8.35
N VAL A 217 -4.28 -9.18 -8.64
CA VAL A 217 -5.11 -10.24 -8.03
C VAL A 217 -4.60 -11.63 -8.41
N SER A 218 -4.23 -11.85 -9.66
CA SER A 218 -3.66 -13.13 -10.11
C SER A 218 -2.38 -13.48 -9.34
N GLU A 219 -1.46 -12.52 -9.24
CA GLU A 219 -0.19 -12.67 -8.52
C GLU A 219 -0.40 -12.88 -7.02
N TRP A 220 -1.32 -12.17 -6.40
CA TRP A 220 -1.63 -12.36 -4.97
C TRP A 220 -2.30 -13.69 -4.68
N ASN A 221 -3.17 -14.19 -5.58
CA ASN A 221 -3.74 -15.53 -5.47
C ASN A 221 -2.67 -16.63 -5.63
N GLN A 222 -1.71 -16.44 -6.54
CA GLN A 222 -0.55 -17.34 -6.68
C GLN A 222 0.37 -17.26 -5.47
N PHE A 223 0.57 -16.06 -4.92
CA PHE A 223 1.38 -15.82 -3.73
C PHE A 223 0.75 -16.46 -2.49
N TRP A 224 -0.56 -16.41 -2.31
CA TRP A 224 -1.22 -17.00 -1.15
C TRP A 224 -2.38 -17.92 -1.57
N PRO A 225 -2.08 -19.15 -2.02
CA PRO A 225 -3.10 -20.09 -2.49
C PRO A 225 -3.74 -20.91 -1.36
N PHE A 226 -3.46 -20.58 -0.09
CA PHE A 226 -3.74 -21.48 1.03
C PHE A 226 -5.22 -21.47 1.47
N PRO A 227 -5.80 -22.66 1.74
CA PRO A 227 -7.08 -22.81 2.44
C PRO A 227 -7.03 -22.23 3.86
N GLY A 228 -8.16 -21.76 4.39
CA GLY A 228 -8.29 -21.14 5.71
C GLY A 228 -8.38 -19.61 5.71
N ALA A 229 -8.36 -18.99 4.52
CA ALA A 229 -8.53 -17.55 4.32
C ALA A 229 -9.96 -17.16 3.90
N GLU A 230 -10.89 -18.11 3.81
CA GLU A 230 -12.21 -17.96 3.19
C GLU A 230 -13.06 -16.88 3.86
N ASN A 231 -12.87 -16.70 5.17
CA ASN A 231 -13.58 -15.70 5.97
C ASN A 231 -12.80 -14.39 6.16
N THR A 232 -11.69 -14.19 5.45
CA THR A 232 -10.88 -12.96 5.55
C THR A 232 -11.33 -11.92 4.54
N GLU A 233 -11.22 -10.64 4.89
CA GLU A 233 -11.50 -9.54 3.97
C GLU A 233 -10.65 -9.66 2.70
N TRP A 234 -9.40 -10.08 2.82
CA TRP A 234 -8.49 -10.31 1.69
C TRP A 234 -9.11 -11.24 0.65
N LYS A 235 -9.67 -12.39 1.06
CA LYS A 235 -10.26 -13.33 0.11
C LYS A 235 -11.49 -12.73 -0.56
N THR A 236 -12.34 -12.04 0.21
CA THR A 236 -13.49 -11.30 -0.34
C THR A 236 -13.04 -10.25 -1.35
N ARG A 237 -11.98 -9.48 -1.06
CA ARG A 237 -11.45 -8.44 -1.95
C ARG A 237 -10.85 -8.99 -3.22
N MET A 238 -10.14 -10.11 -3.17
CA MET A 238 -9.62 -10.75 -4.39
C MET A 238 -10.76 -11.16 -5.33
N ILE A 239 -11.80 -11.79 -4.79
CA ILE A 239 -12.98 -12.20 -5.56
C ILE A 239 -13.71 -10.98 -6.13
N GLN A 240 -13.94 -9.94 -5.33
CA GLN A 240 -14.60 -8.72 -5.78
C GLN A 240 -13.79 -8.02 -6.86
N ALA A 241 -12.49 -7.81 -6.66
CA ALA A 241 -11.66 -7.09 -7.64
C ALA A 241 -11.57 -7.82 -8.99
N GLU A 242 -11.54 -9.16 -8.98
CA GLU A 242 -11.59 -9.95 -10.22
C GLU A 242 -12.95 -9.85 -10.93
N GLN A 243 -14.04 -9.64 -10.20
CA GLN A 243 -15.39 -9.49 -10.75
C GLN A 243 -15.66 -8.06 -11.23
N ASP A 244 -15.24 -7.07 -10.44
CA ASP A 244 -15.60 -5.66 -10.62
C ASP A 244 -14.66 -4.93 -11.60
N CYS A 245 -13.43 -5.42 -11.80
CA CYS A 245 -12.43 -4.88 -12.74
C CYS A 245 -12.14 -5.79 -13.94
N ARG A 246 -13.21 -6.27 -14.59
CA ARG A 246 -13.13 -7.10 -15.82
C ARG A 246 -12.78 -6.29 -17.06
#